data_AF-A0A1F5CP30-F1
#
_entry.id   AF-A0A1F5CP30-F1
#
_cell.length_a   1.000
_cell.length_b   1.000
_cell.length_c   1.000
_cell.angle_alpha   90.00
_cell.angle_beta   90.00
_cell.angle_gamma   90.00
#
_symmetry.space_group_name_H-M   'P 1'
#
loop_
_entity.id
_entity.type
_entity.pdbx_description
1 polymer ?
#
loop_
_entity_poly.entity_id
_entity_poly.type
_entity_poly.pdbx_seq_one_letter_code
_entity_poly.pdbx_strand_id
1 'polypeptide(L)'
;MIDKEEKHLETDAEDLKKILGVVSTEIPALVKSILSSVFSEEAGRNMGKAAAAYYKELKNGGLPEQVAVKMTEDYMRTFTSLGDMLRGVGRGRGSGKEHIGEEIERKIHERLERKREETEEEEEDE
;
A
#
# COMPACT_ATOMS: atom_id res chain seq x y z
N MET A 1 -29.22 5.09 -36.30
CA MET A 1 -29.18 5.86 -35.04
C MET A 1 -28.33 5.14 -34.00
N ILE A 2 -28.49 3.82 -33.85
CA ILE A 2 -27.71 2.94 -32.95
C ILE A 2 -26.18 3.06 -33.15
N ASP A 3 -25.68 3.05 -34.39
CA ASP A 3 -24.24 3.20 -34.73
C ASP A 3 -23.58 4.48 -34.18
N LYS A 4 -24.35 5.55 -33.99
CA LYS A 4 -23.81 6.86 -33.58
C LYS A 4 -23.72 6.96 -32.05
N GLU A 5 -24.61 6.27 -31.32
CA GLU A 5 -24.56 6.16 -29.87
C GLU A 5 -23.46 5.20 -29.41
N GLU A 6 -23.28 4.05 -30.09
CA GLU A 6 -22.20 3.11 -29.75
C GLU A 6 -20.82 3.73 -29.94
N LYS A 7 -20.58 4.45 -31.05
CA LYS A 7 -19.33 5.19 -31.26
C LYS A 7 -19.07 6.26 -30.20
N HIS A 8 -20.12 6.91 -29.69
CA HIS A 8 -19.96 7.94 -28.67
C HIS A 8 -19.56 7.32 -27.33
N LEU A 9 -20.22 6.23 -26.95
CA LEU A 9 -19.89 5.46 -25.73
C LEU A 9 -18.48 4.87 -25.79
N GLU A 10 -18.05 4.38 -26.95
CA GLU A 10 -16.70 3.84 -27.15
C GLU A 10 -15.63 4.95 -27.00
N THR A 11 -15.89 6.14 -27.56
CA THR A 11 -15.02 7.31 -27.42
C THR A 11 -14.92 7.78 -25.96
N ASP A 12 -16.06 7.84 -25.24
CA ASP A 12 -16.10 8.23 -23.83
C ASP A 12 -15.32 7.23 -22.95
N ALA A 13 -15.42 5.93 -23.23
CA ALA A 13 -14.69 4.89 -22.51
C ALA A 13 -13.17 4.96 -22.77
N GLU A 14 -12.75 5.23 -24.01
CA GLU A 14 -11.33 5.43 -24.34
C GLU A 14 -10.73 6.64 -23.63
N ASP A 15 -11.48 7.75 -23.55
CA ASP A 15 -11.00 8.96 -22.89
C ASP A 15 -10.93 8.80 -21.37
N LEU A 16 -11.90 8.12 -20.75
CA LEU A 16 -11.82 7.71 -19.35
C LEU A 16 -10.60 6.81 -19.11
N LYS A 17 -10.33 5.85 -20.00
CA LYS A 17 -9.15 4.97 -19.89
C LYS A 17 -7.84 5.76 -19.97
N LYS A 18 -7.76 6.79 -20.83
CA LYS A 18 -6.59 7.67 -20.92
C LYS A 18 -6.41 8.47 -19.64
N ILE A 19 -7.47 9.11 -19.13
CA ILE A 19 -7.41 9.91 -17.89
C ILE A 19 -7.01 9.02 -16.70
N LEU A 20 -7.66 7.88 -16.53
CA LEU A 20 -7.32 6.92 -15.47
C LEU A 20 -5.90 6.37 -15.64
N GLY A 21 -5.45 6.19 -16.88
CA GLY A 21 -4.06 5.87 -17.21
C GLY A 21 -3.09 6.90 -16.65
N VAL A 22 -3.28 8.18 -16.99
CA VAL A 22 -2.44 9.29 -16.50
C VAL A 22 -2.48 9.40 -14.98
N VAL A 23 -3.68 9.32 -14.38
CA VAL A 23 -3.83 9.36 -12.91
C VAL A 23 -3.07 8.20 -12.25
N SER A 24 -3.13 7.01 -12.84
CA SER A 24 -2.44 5.81 -12.33
C SER A 24 -0.92 5.87 -12.48
N THR A 25 -0.37 6.75 -13.31
CA THR A 25 1.08 6.93 -13.50
C THR A 25 1.61 8.13 -12.72
N GLU A 26 0.95 9.29 -12.81
CA GLU A 26 1.42 10.54 -12.23
C GLU A 26 1.31 10.55 -10.70
N ILE A 27 0.20 10.04 -10.13
CA ILE A 27 0.03 10.02 -8.67
C ILE A 27 1.11 9.16 -8.00
N PRO A 28 1.37 7.90 -8.44
CA PRO A 28 2.46 7.11 -7.86
C PRO A 28 3.84 7.72 -8.08
N ALA A 29 4.10 8.35 -9.24
CA ALA A 29 5.37 9.00 -9.52
C ALA A 29 5.65 10.19 -8.59
N LEU A 30 4.62 11.00 -8.29
CA LEU A 30 4.69 12.09 -7.31
C LEU A 30 4.98 11.56 -5.91
N VAL A 31 4.26 10.52 -5.47
CA VAL A 31 4.49 9.88 -4.16
C VAL A 31 5.92 9.33 -4.06
N LYS A 32 6.41 8.66 -5.11
CA LYS A 32 7.78 8.11 -5.15
C LYS A 32 8.84 9.21 -5.09
N SER A 33 8.61 10.34 -5.76
CA SER A 33 9.52 11.48 -5.75
C SER A 33 9.61 12.12 -4.35
N ILE A 34 8.47 12.36 -3.71
CA ILE A 34 8.41 12.89 -2.33
C ILE A 34 9.10 11.92 -1.37
N LEU A 35 8.82 10.62 -1.48
CA LEU A 35 9.48 9.59 -0.68
C LEU A 35 11.00 9.59 -0.89
N SER A 36 11.48 9.68 -2.13
CA SER A 36 12.91 9.74 -2.41
C SER A 36 13.57 10.99 -1.83
N SER A 37 12.87 12.12 -1.80
CA SER A 37 13.36 13.34 -1.15
C SER A 37 13.44 13.17 0.38
N VAL A 38 12.42 12.57 0.99
CA VAL A 38 12.32 12.38 2.46
C VAL A 38 13.18 11.22 2.99
N PHE A 39 13.40 10.18 2.18
CA PHE A 39 14.26 9.03 2.51
C PHE A 39 15.64 9.12 1.86
N SER A 40 16.06 10.32 1.44
CA SER A 40 17.41 10.57 0.98
C SER A 40 18.42 10.48 2.14
N GLU A 41 19.69 10.24 1.82
CA GLU A 41 20.77 10.28 2.82
C GLU A 41 20.83 11.64 3.55
N GLU A 42 20.61 12.73 2.80
CA GLU A 42 20.56 14.08 3.35
C GLU A 42 19.39 14.26 4.33
N ALA A 43 18.19 13.80 3.96
CA ALA A 43 17.04 13.83 4.85
C ALA A 43 17.24 12.95 6.09
N GLY A 44 17.86 11.78 5.94
CA GLY A 44 18.25 10.92 7.07
C GLY A 44 19.23 11.61 8.02
N ARG A 45 20.27 12.28 7.49
CA ARG A 45 21.23 13.06 8.29
C ARG A 45 20.55 14.23 9.01
N ASN A 46 19.66 14.96 8.33
CA ASN A 46 18.93 16.08 8.94
C ASN A 46 17.97 15.60 10.03
N MET A 47 17.26 14.50 9.81
CA MET A 47 16.39 13.89 10.79
C MET A 47 17.17 13.41 12.03
N GLY A 48 18.33 12.78 11.84
CA GLY A 48 19.21 12.38 12.95
C GLY A 48 19.71 13.57 13.77
N LYS A 49 20.10 14.68 13.12
CA LYS A 49 20.48 15.92 13.80
C LYS A 49 19.33 16.50 14.63
N ALA A 50 18.11 16.51 14.08
CA ALA A 50 16.93 17.00 14.78
C ALA A 50 16.61 16.16 16.02
N ALA A 51 16.63 14.82 15.90
CA ALA A 51 16.42 13.92 17.03
C ALA A 51 17.49 14.10 18.12
N ALA A 52 18.76 14.25 17.73
CA ALA A 52 19.85 14.49 18.67
C ALA A 52 19.74 15.85 19.38
N ALA A 53 19.33 16.90 18.67
CA ALA A 53 19.09 18.21 19.25
C ALA A 53 17.92 18.17 20.24
N TYR A 54 16.80 17.55 19.86
CA TYR A 54 15.64 17.36 20.72
C TYR A 54 16.00 16.62 22.01
N TYR A 55 16.71 15.49 21.89
CA TYR A 55 17.20 14.74 23.05
C TYR A 55 18.07 15.57 24.00
N LYS A 56 19.01 16.35 23.45
CA LYS A 56 19.87 17.24 24.24
C LYS A 56 19.06 18.29 24.99
N GLU A 57 18.11 18.93 24.33
CA GLU A 57 17.25 19.93 24.97
C GLU A 57 16.39 19.33 26.10
N LEU A 58 15.86 18.11 25.92
CA LEU A 58 15.14 17.41 26.99
C LEU A 58 16.04 17.15 28.20
N LYS A 59 17.27 16.66 27.99
CA LYS A 59 18.23 16.45 29.08
C LYS A 59 18.65 17.76 29.75
N ASN A 60 18.88 18.80 28.97
CA ASN A 60 19.22 20.14 29.48
C ASN A 60 18.07 20.73 30.31
N GLY A 61 16.83 20.44 29.94
CA GLY A 61 15.63 20.78 30.70
C GLY A 61 15.43 19.96 31.98
N GLY A 62 16.33 19.03 32.29
CA GLY A 62 16.31 18.23 33.52
C GLY A 62 15.49 16.94 33.44
N LEU A 63 15.07 16.51 32.24
CA LEU A 63 14.40 15.22 32.11
C LEU A 63 15.39 14.07 32.37
N PRO A 64 14.95 13.02 33.08
CA PRO A 64 15.73 11.79 33.22
C PRO A 64 16.05 11.18 31.85
N GLU A 65 17.25 10.60 31.72
CA GLU A 65 17.76 10.04 30.47
C GLU A 65 16.76 9.07 29.80
N GLN A 66 16.21 8.13 30.58
CA GLN A 66 15.20 7.17 30.12
C GLN A 66 14.00 7.86 29.44
N VAL A 67 13.53 8.96 30.03
CA VAL A 67 12.35 9.71 29.57
C VAL A 67 12.69 10.50 28.31
N ALA A 68 13.88 11.14 28.29
CA ALA A 68 14.36 11.87 27.13
C ALA A 68 14.57 10.96 25.91
N VAL A 69 15.11 9.75 26.12
CA VAL A 69 15.23 8.72 25.07
C VAL A 69 13.85 8.36 24.53
N LYS A 70 12.92 7.98 25.41
CA LYS A 70 11.56 7.58 25.00
C LYS A 70 10.83 8.67 24.23
N MET A 71 10.87 9.92 24.71
CA MET A 71 10.22 11.04 24.01
C MET A 71 10.85 11.31 22.63
N THR A 72 12.16 11.12 22.50
CA THR A 72 12.86 11.24 21.21
C THR A 72 12.47 10.08 20.27
N GLU A 73 12.38 8.85 20.78
CA GLU A 73 11.90 7.70 20.01
C GLU A 73 10.45 7.90 19.52
N ASP A 74 9.57 8.38 20.40
CA ASP A 74 8.17 8.66 20.06
C ASP A 74 8.07 9.80 19.02
N TYR A 75 8.90 10.84 19.14
CA TYR A 75 9.04 11.88 18.11
C TYR A 75 9.46 11.28 16.76
N MET A 76 10.48 10.42 16.74
CA MET A 76 10.93 9.75 15.50
C MET A 76 9.89 8.78 14.92
N ARG A 77 9.07 8.14 15.77
CA ARG A 77 7.98 7.26 15.34
C ARG A 77 6.94 7.96 14.49
N THR A 78 6.69 9.25 14.71
CA THR A 78 5.76 10.02 13.87
C THR A 78 6.20 10.11 12.41
N PHE A 79 7.51 10.17 12.16
CA PHE A 79 8.07 10.20 10.80
C PHE A 79 8.05 8.82 10.13
N THR A 80 8.32 7.76 10.90
CA THR A 80 8.29 6.38 10.37
C THR A 80 6.87 5.90 10.08
N SER A 81 5.89 6.23 10.92
CA SER A 81 4.48 5.88 10.68
C SER A 81 3.93 6.56 9.41
N LEU A 82 4.30 7.82 9.17
CA LEU A 82 4.00 8.52 7.93
C LEU A 82 4.66 7.82 6.73
N GLY A 83 5.91 7.39 6.89
CA GLY A 83 6.64 6.58 5.91
C GLY A 83 5.94 5.28 5.56
N ASP A 84 5.45 4.56 6.57
CA ASP A 84 4.76 3.28 6.38
C ASP A 84 3.37 3.45 5.76
N MET A 85 2.64 4.52 6.11
CA MET A 85 1.39 4.89 5.45
C MET A 85 1.61 5.19 3.96
N LEU A 86 2.65 5.95 3.61
CA LEU A 86 3.03 6.23 2.23
C LEU A 86 3.49 4.97 1.47
N ARG A 87 4.23 4.07 2.13
CA ARG A 87 4.57 2.75 1.57
C ARG A 87 3.33 1.88 1.35
N GLY A 88 2.32 1.98 2.22
CA GLY A 88 1.03 1.31 2.06
C GLY A 88 0.29 1.75 0.80
N VAL A 89 0.31 3.06 0.51
CA VAL A 89 -0.24 3.62 -0.75
C VAL A 89 0.54 3.13 -1.97
N GLY A 90 1.87 3.02 -1.89
CA GLY A 90 2.71 2.47 -2.97
C GLY A 90 2.60 0.95 -3.16
N ARG A 91 2.18 0.19 -2.13
CA ARG A 91 2.01 -1.27 -2.17
C ARG A 91 0.67 -1.74 -2.75
N GLY A 92 -0.23 -0.82 -3.08
CA GLY A 92 -1.53 -1.12 -3.71
C GLY A 92 -1.48 -1.76 -5.11
N ARG A 93 -0.30 -2.10 -5.67
CA ARG A 93 -0.22 -2.72 -7.01
C ARG A 93 0.97 -3.63 -7.30
N GLY A 94 1.59 -4.30 -6.30
CA GLY A 94 2.80 -5.09 -6.62
C GLY A 94 3.24 -6.28 -5.76
N SER A 95 2.81 -6.44 -4.50
CA SER A 95 3.37 -7.52 -3.64
C SER A 95 2.35 -8.46 -2.99
N GLY A 96 1.08 -8.38 -3.36
CA GLY A 96 0.02 -9.26 -2.83
C GLY A 96 -0.49 -10.32 -3.80
N LYS A 97 -0.01 -10.34 -5.06
CA LYS A 97 -0.60 -11.21 -6.10
C LYS A 97 -0.22 -12.68 -5.96
N GLU A 98 0.97 -12.99 -5.46
CA GLU A 98 1.44 -14.39 -5.40
C GLU A 98 0.63 -15.20 -4.38
N HIS A 99 0.42 -14.68 -3.16
CA HIS A 99 -0.31 -15.45 -2.13
C HIS A 99 -1.84 -15.46 -2.31
N ILE A 100 -2.43 -14.39 -2.87
CA ILE A 100 -3.90 -14.35 -3.06
C ILE A 100 -4.33 -15.28 -4.21
N GLY A 101 -3.52 -15.40 -5.27
CA GLY A 101 -3.78 -16.33 -6.37
C GLY A 101 -3.81 -17.78 -5.90
N GLU A 102 -2.76 -18.19 -5.16
CA GLU A 102 -2.65 -19.54 -4.59
C GLU A 102 -3.78 -19.88 -3.62
N GLU A 103 -4.25 -18.91 -2.82
CA GLU A 103 -5.35 -19.14 -1.88
C GLU A 103 -6.71 -19.27 -2.58
N ILE A 104 -6.93 -18.50 -3.64
CA ILE A 104 -8.15 -18.58 -4.45
C ILE A 104 -8.19 -19.92 -5.22
N GLU A 105 -7.08 -20.32 -5.84
CA GLU A 105 -6.98 -21.56 -6.59
C GLU A 105 -7.25 -22.78 -5.69
N ARG A 106 -6.69 -22.79 -4.49
CA ARG A 106 -6.94 -23.84 -3.49
C ARG A 106 -8.42 -23.94 -3.10
N LYS A 107 -9.07 -22.80 -2.81
CA LYS A 107 -10.49 -22.78 -2.43
C LYS A 107 -11.42 -23.21 -3.57
N ILE A 108 -11.04 -22.95 -4.81
CA ILE A 108 -11.79 -23.42 -5.99
C ILE A 108 -11.65 -24.93 -6.13
N HIS A 109 -10.43 -25.47 -6.01
CA HIS A 109 -10.19 -26.92 -6.06
C HIS A 109 -10.96 -27.67 -4.96
N GLU A 110 -10.84 -27.25 -3.70
CA GLU A 110 -11.55 -27.89 -2.58
C GLU A 110 -13.09 -27.86 -2.75
N ARG A 111 -13.62 -26.82 -3.40
CA ARG A 111 -15.06 -26.70 -3.63
C ARG A 111 -15.54 -27.54 -4.81
N LEU A 112 -14.69 -27.74 -5.81
CA LEU A 112 -14.99 -28.64 -6.93
C LEU A 112 -14.92 -30.11 -6.49
N GLU A 113 -13.94 -30.47 -5.66
CA GLU A 113 -13.81 -31.82 -5.10
C GLU A 113 -15.01 -32.18 -4.22
N ARG A 114 -15.38 -31.33 -3.26
CA ARG A 114 -16.59 -31.55 -2.44
C ARG A 114 -17.86 -31.67 -3.27
N LYS A 115 -18.01 -30.84 -4.29
CA LYS A 115 -19.20 -30.90 -5.14
C LYS A 115 -19.25 -32.19 -5.94
N ARG A 116 -18.10 -32.72 -6.37
CA ARG A 116 -18.00 -33.99 -7.08
C ARG A 116 -18.34 -35.18 -6.17
N GLU A 117 -17.85 -35.16 -4.93
CA GLU A 117 -18.18 -36.17 -3.91
C GLU A 117 -19.68 -36.15 -3.56
N GLU A 118 -20.26 -34.98 -3.36
CA GLU A 118 -21.71 -34.81 -3.12
C GLU A 118 -22.57 -35.31 -4.30
N THR A 119 -22.08 -35.23 -5.54
CA THR A 119 -22.83 -35.70 -6.72
C THR A 119 -22.66 -37.20 -6.94
N GLU A 120 -21.52 -37.78 -6.55
CA GLU A 120 -21.27 -39.24 -6.60
C GLU A 120 -22.05 -39.98 -5.49
N GLU A 121 -22.20 -39.38 -4.30
CA GLU A 121 -23.04 -39.94 -3.23
C GLU A 121 -24.54 -39.87 -3.56
N GLU A 122 -25.01 -38.82 -4.25
CA GLU A 122 -26.41 -38.71 -4.70
C GLU A 122 -26.75 -39.70 -5.84
N GLU A 123 -25.78 -40.13 -6.66
CA GLU A 123 -25.98 -41.12 -7.73
C GLU A 123 -25.85 -42.60 -7.26
N GLU A 124 -25.21 -42.87 -6.12
CA GLU A 124 -25.12 -44.23 -5.54
C GLU A 124 -26.32 -44.60 -4.66
N ASP A 125 -27.10 -43.61 -4.20
CA ASP A 125 -28.29 -43.78 -3.36
C ASP A 125 -29.64 -43.82 -4.15
N GLU A 126 -29.62 -43.72 -5.50
CA GLU A 126 -30.77 -43.96 -6.43
C GLU A 126 -30.78 -45.37 -7.04
#